data_AF-A0A3D6BK73-F1
#
_entry.id   AF-A0A3D6BK73-F1
#
_cell.length_a   1.000
_cell.length_b   1.000
_cell.length_c   1.000
_cell.angle_alpha   90.00
_cell.angle_beta   90.00
_cell.angle_gamma   90.00
#
_symmetry.space_group_name_H-M   'P 1'
#
loop_
_entity.id
_entity.type
_entity.pdbx_description
1 polymer ?
#
loop_
_entity_poly.entity_id
_entity_poly.type
_entity_poly.pdbx_seq_one_letter_code
_entity_poly.pdbx_strand_id
1 'polypeptide(L)'
;MRCLTVRRLVTMLLCLTMIFLLTACGWQGEPNADDGGVSATGKISGGKDRASVPEAGSEKAEAALALLRKSMAGNEQLAGAVAYLGHREQGDTVPLTSWLRKNCSGLTEKLPFLTEIPEERTLGAGYGDLYCIVPRDESTSLAVNRVIWRSLGNGVQPVADKVLYREEYAQPVLVFVNYEQWPDEPDTEINLVTGSGSELSWYPMIDEHGCPIVPIGEYGAPALMDFAVFGYTTGLDYPEGMGPEGDGWWLPPTNLGLADTVWACDDWLLELSYGNCDPDYAGIAKLHCRFEGNAGHTLLYHGVWRMEDDCLRLELSAGVGTSLSGSFPILISPSGDELYFQRSRSGEGMPFLTDDMDSAGLTLIYDWESK
;
A
#
# COMPACT_ATOMS: atom_id res chain seq x y z
N MET A 1 20.25 -2.43 17.79
CA MET A 1 20.18 -3.84 18.26
C MET A 1 19.80 -4.05 19.74
N ARG A 2 19.85 -3.07 20.67
CA ARG A 2 19.45 -3.29 22.08
C ARG A 2 17.95 -3.13 22.39
N CYS A 3 17.16 -2.55 21.48
CA CYS A 3 15.72 -2.30 21.72
C CYS A 3 14.82 -3.51 21.36
N LEU A 4 15.24 -4.34 20.41
CA LEU A 4 14.45 -5.49 19.91
C LEU A 4 14.40 -6.66 20.90
N THR A 5 15.46 -6.86 21.70
CA THR A 5 15.54 -7.98 22.65
C THR A 5 14.68 -7.75 23.90
N VAL A 6 14.48 -6.48 24.31
CA VAL A 6 13.66 -6.12 25.48
C VAL A 6 12.17 -6.30 25.18
N ARG A 7 11.72 -6.01 23.95
CA ARG A 7 10.31 -6.13 23.55
C ARG A 7 9.84 -7.59 23.49
N ARG A 8 10.68 -8.53 23.03
CA ARG A 8 10.34 -9.96 22.91
C ARG A 8 10.22 -10.68 24.27
N LEU A 9 10.98 -10.26 25.29
CA LEU A 9 10.90 -10.83 26.64
C LEU A 9 9.61 -10.43 27.38
N VAL A 10 9.07 -9.24 27.10
CA VAL A 10 7.82 -8.75 27.71
C VAL A 10 6.60 -9.45 27.10
N THR A 11 6.61 -9.71 25.78
CA THR A 11 5.51 -10.41 25.09
C THR A 11 5.37 -11.87 25.53
N MET A 12 6.48 -12.58 25.76
CA MET A 12 6.44 -13.97 26.23
C MET A 12 5.95 -14.10 27.68
N LEU A 13 6.24 -13.12 28.54
CA LEU A 13 5.77 -13.11 29.93
C LEU A 13 4.26 -12.84 30.03
N LEU A 14 3.71 -12.03 29.11
CA LEU A 14 2.26 -11.74 29.03
C LEU A 14 1.44 -12.96 28.58
N CYS A 15 1.95 -13.75 27.61
CA CYS A 15 1.27 -14.96 27.13
C CYS A 15 1.09 -16.04 28.20
N LEU A 16 2.00 -16.13 29.18
CA LEU A 16 1.88 -17.09 30.29
C LEU A 16 0.82 -16.69 31.34
N THR A 17 0.43 -15.41 31.41
CA THR A 17 -0.58 -14.93 32.37
C THR A 17 -2.02 -15.06 31.85
N MET A 18 -2.21 -15.02 30.52
CA MET A 18 -3.51 -15.18 29.87
C MET A 18 -4.08 -16.61 29.95
N ILE A 19 -3.24 -17.63 30.13
CA ILE A 19 -3.69 -19.04 30.19
C ILE A 19 -4.37 -19.37 31.53
N PHE A 20 -4.17 -18.58 32.58
CA PHE A 20 -4.74 -18.85 33.91
C PHE A 20 -6.15 -18.28 34.16
N LEU A 21 -6.73 -17.50 33.24
CA LEU A 21 -8.00 -16.79 33.48
C LEU A 21 -9.23 -17.33 32.74
N LEU A 22 -9.11 -18.37 31.90
CA LEU A 22 -10.25 -18.93 31.16
C LEU A 22 -10.73 -20.25 31.77
N THR A 23 -11.22 -20.22 33.01
CA THR A 23 -12.18 -21.21 33.53
C THR A 23 -13.21 -20.53 34.44
N ALA A 24 -14.19 -19.84 33.85
CA ALA A 24 -15.46 -19.56 34.53
C ALA A 24 -16.56 -19.15 33.53
N CYS A 25 -17.61 -20.00 33.44
CA CYS A 25 -19.02 -19.72 33.12
C CYS A 25 -19.34 -18.99 31.79
N GLY A 26 -20.09 -19.50 30.82
CA GLY A 26 -21.18 -20.49 30.82
C GLY A 26 -22.54 -19.82 31.06
N TRP A 27 -23.33 -19.53 30.00
CA TRP A 27 -24.80 -19.53 30.05
C TRP A 27 -25.43 -19.53 28.64
N GLN A 28 -26.46 -20.37 28.46
CA GLN A 28 -27.22 -20.67 27.22
C GLN A 28 -28.45 -19.77 27.02
N GLY A 29 -28.89 -19.60 25.77
CA GLY A 29 -30.27 -19.23 25.47
C GLY A 29 -30.52 -19.09 23.98
N GLU A 30 -31.25 -20.05 23.42
CA GLU A 30 -31.72 -20.10 22.02
C GLU A 30 -33.25 -20.37 22.03
N PRO A 31 -33.96 -20.44 20.89
CA PRO A 31 -34.75 -19.35 20.29
C PRO A 31 -36.25 -19.70 20.19
N ASN A 32 -37.05 -18.84 19.53
CA ASN A 32 -38.31 -19.14 18.80
C ASN A 32 -38.84 -17.83 18.19
N ALA A 33 -39.73 -17.75 17.20
CA ALA A 33 -40.08 -18.50 15.99
C ALA A 33 -41.37 -17.83 15.47
N ASP A 34 -41.37 -17.48 14.19
CA ASP A 34 -42.46 -17.58 13.21
C ASP A 34 -43.64 -16.56 13.10
N ASP A 35 -43.93 -16.30 11.82
CA ASP A 35 -45.25 -16.36 11.14
C ASP A 35 -45.87 -15.09 10.48
N GLY A 36 -46.23 -15.29 9.20
CA GLY A 36 -47.35 -14.70 8.44
C GLY A 36 -47.21 -13.26 7.93
N GLY A 37 -47.46 -12.87 6.68
CA GLY A 37 -48.16 -13.51 5.57
C GLY A 37 -49.18 -12.55 4.91
N VAL A 38 -48.93 -12.20 3.63
CA VAL A 38 -49.90 -11.97 2.52
C VAL A 38 -50.60 -10.59 2.31
N SER A 39 -50.16 -9.93 1.23
CA SER A 39 -50.87 -9.36 0.04
C SER A 39 -52.18 -8.53 0.16
N ALA A 40 -52.21 -7.35 -0.50
CA ALA A 40 -53.05 -7.12 -1.71
C ALA A 40 -52.99 -5.68 -2.27
N THR A 41 -52.52 -5.58 -3.52
CA THR A 41 -52.97 -4.72 -4.64
C THR A 41 -53.45 -3.26 -4.45
N GLY A 42 -52.73 -2.34 -5.12
CA GLY A 42 -53.26 -1.09 -5.69
C GLY A 42 -52.42 -0.70 -6.92
N LYS A 43 -53.06 -0.48 -8.06
CA LYS A 43 -52.43 -0.22 -9.37
C LYS A 43 -52.95 1.13 -9.90
N ILE A 44 -52.15 1.75 -10.79
CA ILE A 44 -52.44 2.89 -11.71
C ILE A 44 -52.10 4.26 -11.09
N SER A 45 -51.33 5.19 -11.65
CA SER A 45 -50.79 5.47 -13.00
C SER A 45 -49.49 6.29 -12.85
N GLY A 46 -48.45 6.13 -13.67
CA GLY A 46 -48.31 6.98 -14.86
C GLY A 46 -47.30 8.12 -14.67
N GLY A 47 -46.00 7.82 -14.74
CA GLY A 47 -44.92 8.81 -14.77
C GLY A 47 -43.72 8.20 -15.49
N LYS A 48 -43.48 8.68 -16.72
CA LYS A 48 -42.47 8.16 -17.64
C LYS A 48 -41.14 8.84 -17.35
N ASP A 49 -40.47 8.44 -16.28
CA ASP A 49 -39.07 8.79 -16.08
C ASP A 49 -38.21 7.65 -16.61
N ARG A 50 -37.35 7.99 -17.56
CA ARG A 50 -36.31 7.12 -18.06
C ARG A 50 -35.43 6.76 -16.87
N ALA A 51 -35.69 5.61 -16.26
CA ALA A 51 -34.70 4.93 -15.44
C ALA A 51 -33.47 4.72 -16.32
N SER A 52 -32.42 5.49 -16.05
CA SER A 52 -31.07 5.15 -16.46
C SER A 52 -30.83 3.72 -15.98
N VAL A 53 -30.62 2.83 -16.95
CA VAL A 53 -30.09 1.49 -16.69
C VAL A 53 -28.84 1.68 -15.82
N PRO A 54 -28.71 1.03 -14.66
CA PRO A 54 -27.48 1.10 -13.89
C PRO A 54 -26.36 0.60 -14.79
N GLU A 55 -25.37 1.45 -15.08
CA GLU A 55 -24.12 0.97 -15.65
C GLU A 55 -23.58 -0.08 -14.68
N ALA A 56 -23.31 -1.28 -15.16
CA ALA A 56 -22.81 -2.41 -14.35
C ALA A 56 -21.51 -2.09 -13.56
N GLY A 57 -20.86 -0.95 -13.82
CA GLY A 57 -19.74 -0.43 -13.03
C GLY A 57 -20.16 0.08 -11.64
N SER A 58 -21.31 0.77 -11.53
CA SER A 58 -21.74 1.43 -10.29
C SER A 58 -22.08 0.43 -9.17
N GLU A 59 -22.69 -0.72 -9.49
CA GLU A 59 -22.97 -1.75 -8.48
C GLU A 59 -21.68 -2.39 -7.93
N LYS A 60 -20.69 -2.63 -8.80
CA LYS A 60 -19.37 -3.15 -8.39
C LYS A 60 -18.61 -2.11 -7.54
N ALA A 61 -18.70 -0.84 -7.89
CA ALA A 61 -18.11 0.26 -7.13
C ALA A 61 -18.73 0.42 -5.74
N GLU A 62 -20.05 0.40 -5.65
CA GLU A 62 -20.78 0.45 -4.38
C GLU A 62 -20.44 -0.77 -3.50
N ALA A 63 -20.41 -1.97 -4.07
CA ALA A 63 -20.04 -3.18 -3.34
C ALA A 63 -18.60 -3.13 -2.81
N ALA A 64 -17.65 -2.66 -3.62
CA ALA A 64 -16.25 -2.50 -3.22
C ALA A 64 -16.08 -1.46 -2.11
N LEU A 65 -16.79 -0.33 -2.19
CA LEU A 65 -16.80 0.69 -1.14
C LEU A 65 -17.44 0.16 0.16
N ALA A 66 -18.55 -0.57 0.06
CA ALA A 66 -19.21 -1.17 1.21
C ALA A 66 -18.31 -2.20 1.90
N LEU A 67 -17.56 -3.00 1.14
CA LEU A 67 -16.59 -3.96 1.66
C LEU A 67 -15.44 -3.25 2.40
N LEU A 68 -14.92 -2.16 1.85
CA LEU A 68 -13.90 -1.34 2.49
C LEU A 68 -14.40 -0.77 3.83
N ARG A 69 -15.63 -0.23 3.87
CA ARG A 69 -16.24 0.26 5.11
C ARG A 69 -16.47 -0.85 6.14
N LYS A 70 -16.95 -2.01 5.68
CA LYS A 70 -17.13 -3.20 6.54
C LYS A 70 -15.82 -3.63 7.20
N SER A 71 -14.70 -3.50 6.49
CA SER A 71 -13.38 -3.85 7.05
C SER A 71 -12.95 -2.96 8.22
N MET A 72 -13.36 -1.68 8.21
CA MET A 72 -13.09 -0.74 9.31
C MET A 72 -14.02 -0.98 10.51
N ALA A 73 -15.19 -1.59 10.31
CA ALA A 73 -16.21 -1.76 11.34
C ALA A 73 -15.69 -2.49 12.60
N GLY A 74 -14.75 -3.42 12.44
CA GLY A 74 -14.16 -4.19 13.54
C GLY A 74 -13.14 -3.43 14.41
N ASN A 75 -12.69 -2.24 13.98
CA ASN A 75 -11.76 -1.42 14.73
C ASN A 75 -12.34 -0.02 14.97
N GLU A 76 -12.83 0.24 16.18
CA GLU A 76 -13.49 1.50 16.55
C GLU A 76 -12.56 2.72 16.50
N GLN A 77 -11.24 2.52 16.48
CA GLN A 77 -10.28 3.63 16.42
C GLN A 77 -10.15 4.25 15.02
N LEU A 78 -10.57 3.54 13.97
CA LEU A 78 -10.46 4.02 12.59
C LEU A 78 -11.55 5.05 12.29
N ALA A 79 -11.15 6.31 12.09
CA ALA A 79 -12.06 7.36 11.63
C ALA A 79 -12.35 7.29 10.12
N GLY A 80 -11.54 6.55 9.37
CA GLY A 80 -11.68 6.35 7.94
C GLY A 80 -10.49 5.61 7.35
N ALA A 81 -10.41 5.63 6.01
CA ALA A 81 -9.33 5.04 5.24
C ALA A 81 -8.70 6.07 4.30
N VAL A 82 -7.43 5.85 3.96
CA VAL A 82 -6.66 6.67 3.03
C VAL A 82 -5.86 5.81 2.07
N ALA A 83 -5.66 6.29 0.85
CA ALA A 83 -4.66 5.77 -0.08
C ALA A 83 -3.90 6.93 -0.71
N TYR A 84 -2.57 6.81 -0.77
CA TYR A 84 -1.74 7.62 -1.64
C TYR A 84 -1.80 7.03 -3.06
N LEU A 85 -2.14 7.86 -4.04
CA LEU A 85 -2.36 7.46 -5.44
C LEU A 85 -1.24 7.92 -6.38
N GLY A 86 -0.23 8.60 -5.85
CA GLY A 86 0.92 9.09 -6.60
C GLY A 86 0.91 10.60 -6.84
N HIS A 87 2.01 11.07 -7.43
CA HIS A 87 2.24 12.48 -7.74
C HIS A 87 1.80 12.81 -9.17
N ARG A 88 0.98 13.85 -9.34
CA ARG A 88 0.58 14.37 -10.65
C ARG A 88 1.25 15.71 -10.95
N GLU A 89 1.97 15.76 -12.06
CA GLU A 89 2.70 16.96 -12.50
C GLU A 89 1.78 18.14 -12.84
N GLN A 90 2.26 19.35 -12.56
CA GLN A 90 1.57 20.58 -12.94
C GLN A 90 1.50 20.69 -14.48
N GLY A 91 0.28 20.89 -15.00
CA GLY A 91 0.05 21.00 -16.44
C GLY A 91 -0.17 19.66 -17.15
N ASP A 92 -0.22 18.53 -16.43
CA ASP A 92 -0.67 17.26 -17.00
C ASP A 92 -2.13 17.38 -17.48
N THR A 93 -2.35 17.13 -18.76
CA THR A 93 -3.66 17.26 -19.44
C THR A 93 -4.44 15.95 -19.51
N VAL A 94 -3.88 14.83 -19.05
CA VAL A 94 -4.57 13.54 -19.03
C VAL A 94 -5.79 13.61 -18.11
N PRO A 95 -6.99 13.18 -18.55
CA PRO A 95 -8.16 13.13 -17.66
C PRO A 95 -7.86 12.32 -16.40
N LEU A 96 -8.30 12.79 -15.23
CA LEU A 96 -7.94 12.18 -13.94
C LEU A 96 -8.32 10.70 -13.87
N THR A 97 -9.50 10.34 -14.38
CA THR A 97 -9.95 8.94 -14.49
C THR A 97 -8.98 8.06 -15.28
N SER A 98 -8.46 8.57 -16.41
CA SER A 98 -7.47 7.86 -17.23
C SER A 98 -6.11 7.80 -16.54
N TRP A 99 -5.74 8.87 -15.85
CA TRP A 99 -4.51 8.94 -15.06
C TRP A 99 -4.52 7.90 -13.93
N LEU A 100 -5.64 7.77 -13.20
CA LEU A 100 -5.83 6.78 -12.14
C LEU A 100 -5.75 5.35 -12.67
N ARG A 101 -6.42 5.04 -13.78
CA ARG A 101 -6.37 3.71 -14.40
C ARG A 101 -4.96 3.32 -14.84
N LYS A 102 -4.15 4.30 -15.24
CA LYS A 102 -2.77 4.08 -15.68
C LYS A 102 -1.82 3.88 -14.50
N ASN A 103 -1.88 4.78 -13.51
CA ASN A 103 -0.90 4.81 -12.41
C ASN A 103 -1.30 3.91 -11.23
N CYS A 104 -2.58 3.57 -11.11
CA CYS A 104 -3.13 2.77 -10.01
C CYS A 104 -3.98 1.61 -10.54
N SER A 105 -3.59 0.98 -11.65
CA SER A 105 -4.40 -0.01 -12.39
C SER A 105 -4.97 -1.11 -11.47
N GLY A 106 -4.11 -1.78 -10.70
CA GLY A 106 -4.52 -2.84 -9.77
C GLY A 106 -5.48 -2.35 -8.68
N LEU A 107 -5.28 -1.14 -8.17
CA LEU A 107 -6.17 -0.57 -7.15
C LEU A 107 -7.52 -0.19 -7.77
N THR A 108 -7.54 0.44 -8.95
CA THR A 108 -8.79 0.83 -9.64
C THR A 108 -9.61 -0.35 -10.16
N GLU A 109 -8.98 -1.50 -10.41
CA GLU A 109 -9.69 -2.73 -10.78
C GLU A 109 -10.49 -3.31 -9.60
N LYS A 110 -9.88 -3.26 -8.41
CA LYS A 110 -10.46 -3.76 -7.15
C LYS A 110 -11.39 -2.78 -6.47
N LEU A 111 -11.06 -1.50 -6.58
CA LEU A 111 -11.82 -0.38 -6.04
C LEU A 111 -12.29 0.52 -7.19
N PRO A 112 -13.23 0.05 -8.03
CA PRO A 112 -13.70 0.80 -9.19
C PRO A 112 -14.33 2.15 -8.81
N PHE A 113 -14.82 2.30 -7.57
CA PHE A 113 -15.32 3.57 -7.05
C PHE A 113 -14.31 4.71 -7.18
N LEU A 114 -13.00 4.44 -7.13
CA LEU A 114 -11.95 5.46 -7.30
C LEU A 114 -12.07 6.23 -8.61
N THR A 115 -12.53 5.55 -9.66
CA THR A 115 -12.71 6.14 -10.99
C THR A 115 -14.08 6.80 -11.19
N GLU A 116 -15.00 6.61 -10.24
CA GLU A 116 -16.37 7.12 -10.25
C GLU A 116 -16.57 8.30 -9.28
N ILE A 117 -15.53 8.69 -8.53
CA ILE A 117 -15.56 9.91 -7.72
C ILE A 117 -15.74 11.11 -8.66
N PRO A 118 -16.79 11.94 -8.47
CA PRO A 118 -17.09 13.03 -9.37
C PRO A 118 -16.15 14.22 -9.15
N GLU A 119 -16.09 15.11 -10.14
CA GLU A 119 -15.18 16.26 -10.13
C GLU A 119 -15.43 17.20 -8.94
N GLU A 120 -16.68 17.33 -8.48
CA GLU A 120 -17.03 18.15 -7.32
C GLU A 120 -16.46 17.60 -5.99
N ARG A 121 -16.07 16.32 -5.97
CA ARG A 121 -15.38 15.67 -4.84
C ARG A 121 -13.89 15.44 -5.12
N THR A 122 -13.35 16.08 -6.16
CA THR A 122 -11.92 16.18 -6.43
C THR A 122 -11.43 17.56 -6.03
N LEU A 123 -10.62 17.62 -4.99
CA LEU A 123 -10.29 18.83 -4.23
C LEU A 123 -8.82 19.21 -4.41
N GLY A 124 -8.51 20.48 -4.18
CA GLY A 124 -7.14 21.01 -4.24
C GLY A 124 -6.80 21.63 -5.59
N ALA A 125 -5.50 21.68 -5.91
CA ALA A 125 -4.99 22.44 -7.06
C ALA A 125 -5.08 21.72 -8.42
N GLY A 126 -5.43 20.43 -8.43
CA GLY A 126 -5.47 19.59 -9.65
C GLY A 126 -4.11 18.97 -10.04
N TYR A 127 -3.07 19.23 -9.25
CA TYR A 127 -1.72 18.69 -9.37
C TYR A 127 -1.10 18.58 -7.97
N GLY A 128 0.01 17.84 -7.86
CA GLY A 128 0.65 17.50 -6.60
C GLY A 128 0.39 16.05 -6.20
N ASP A 129 0.55 15.77 -4.91
CA ASP A 129 0.31 14.45 -4.33
C ASP A 129 -1.18 14.17 -4.24
N LEU A 130 -1.63 13.08 -4.85
CA LEU A 130 -3.03 12.70 -4.87
C LEU A 130 -3.34 11.66 -3.80
N TYR A 131 -4.33 11.95 -2.96
CA TYR A 131 -4.87 11.03 -1.97
C TYR A 131 -6.34 10.73 -2.24
N CYS A 132 -6.79 9.52 -1.89
CA CYS A 132 -8.21 9.23 -1.73
C CYS A 132 -8.54 9.05 -0.25
N ILE A 133 -9.59 9.73 0.20
CA ILE A 133 -10.06 9.70 1.58
C ILE A 133 -11.45 9.07 1.59
N VAL A 134 -11.60 8.02 2.39
CA VAL A 134 -12.85 7.26 2.52
C VAL A 134 -13.34 7.38 3.96
N PRO A 135 -14.49 8.02 4.20
CA PRO A 135 -15.11 8.06 5.53
C PRO A 135 -15.45 6.64 6.03
N ARG A 136 -15.30 6.41 7.34
CA ARG A 136 -15.51 5.08 7.98
C ARG A 136 -16.84 4.44 7.57
N ASP A 137 -17.90 5.21 7.66
CA ASP A 137 -19.27 4.80 7.38
C ASP A 137 -20.11 5.99 6.92
N GLU A 138 -21.39 5.76 6.64
CA GLU A 138 -22.31 6.79 6.15
C GLU A 138 -22.57 7.91 7.16
N SER A 139 -22.34 7.66 8.46
CA SER A 139 -22.53 8.66 9.53
C SER A 139 -21.30 9.53 9.77
N THR A 140 -20.21 9.30 9.04
CA THR A 140 -18.94 9.99 9.25
C THR A 140 -18.92 11.32 8.49
N SER A 141 -18.68 12.40 9.22
CA SER A 141 -18.46 13.73 8.67
C SER A 141 -17.02 13.92 8.22
N LEU A 142 -16.81 14.64 7.12
CA LEU A 142 -15.50 14.96 6.57
C LEU A 142 -15.41 16.45 6.23
N ALA A 143 -14.29 17.07 6.57
CA ALA A 143 -13.90 18.38 6.09
C ALA A 143 -12.48 18.36 5.55
N VAL A 144 -12.27 19.07 4.44
CA VAL A 144 -10.96 19.29 3.84
C VAL A 144 -10.72 20.79 3.80
N ASN A 145 -9.66 21.23 4.45
CA ASN A 145 -9.27 22.63 4.55
C ASN A 145 -7.93 22.84 3.85
N ARG A 146 -7.80 23.98 3.18
CA ARG A 146 -6.50 24.54 2.83
C ARG A 146 -5.93 25.24 4.06
N VAL A 147 -4.66 25.00 4.35
CA VAL A 147 -3.91 25.64 5.42
C VAL A 147 -2.71 26.39 4.86
N ILE A 148 -2.26 27.39 5.60
CA ILE A 148 -1.02 28.12 5.32
C ILE A 148 -0.13 28.04 6.56
N TRP A 149 1.15 27.72 6.37
CA TRP A 149 2.11 27.62 7.46
C TRP A 149 2.65 29.00 7.81
N ARG A 150 2.50 29.41 9.08
CA ARG A 150 2.92 30.73 9.55
C ARG A 150 3.84 30.61 10.75
N SER A 151 4.92 31.40 10.72
CA SER A 151 5.76 31.63 11.89
C SER A 151 4.97 32.43 12.94
N LEU A 152 4.46 31.72 13.94
CA LEU A 152 3.91 32.30 15.16
C LEU A 152 5.01 32.31 16.23
N GLY A 153 4.84 33.08 17.30
CA GLY A 153 5.89 33.28 18.30
C GLY A 153 6.42 32.00 18.99
N ASN A 154 5.72 30.88 18.82
CA ASN A 154 6.05 29.54 19.33
C ASN A 154 6.49 28.54 18.23
N GLY A 155 6.76 28.98 17.00
CA GLY A 155 7.18 28.13 15.88
C GLY A 155 6.32 28.32 14.64
N VAL A 156 6.61 27.54 13.60
CA VAL A 156 5.75 27.50 12.40
C VAL A 156 4.56 26.58 12.69
N GLN A 157 3.36 27.07 12.45
CA GLN A 157 2.12 26.32 12.68
C GLN A 157 1.17 26.46 11.49
N PRO A 158 0.36 25.44 11.20
CA PRO A 158 -0.65 25.52 10.16
C PRO A 158 -1.79 26.43 10.63
N VAL A 159 -2.22 27.32 9.73
CA VAL A 159 -3.36 28.23 9.96
C VAL A 159 -4.38 28.00 8.85
N ALA A 160 -5.64 27.74 9.23
CA ALA A 160 -6.72 27.57 8.27
C ALA A 160 -6.84 28.81 7.35
N ASP A 161 -6.80 28.56 6.04
CA ASP A 161 -6.97 29.57 4.97
C ASP A 161 -8.38 29.48 4.38
N LYS A 162 -8.77 28.30 3.89
CA LYS A 162 -10.02 28.11 3.16
C LYS A 162 -10.60 26.72 3.38
N VAL A 163 -11.90 26.62 3.60
CA VAL A 163 -12.60 25.32 3.55
C VAL A 163 -12.81 24.92 2.09
N LEU A 164 -12.24 23.78 1.67
CA LEU A 164 -12.41 23.24 0.32
C LEU A 164 -13.66 22.37 0.21
N TYR A 165 -13.95 21.61 1.28
CA TYR A 165 -15.09 20.69 1.33
C TYR A 165 -15.51 20.47 2.78
N ARG A 166 -16.82 20.27 3.01
CA ARG A 166 -17.38 19.85 4.29
C ARG A 166 -18.72 19.17 4.08
N GLU A 167 -18.88 17.97 4.62
CA GLU A 167 -20.13 17.21 4.54
C GLU A 167 -20.32 16.36 5.81
N GLU A 168 -21.55 16.25 6.31
CA GLU A 168 -21.86 15.52 7.55
C GLU A 168 -22.02 14.00 7.34
N TYR A 169 -22.46 13.60 6.13
CA TYR A 169 -22.64 12.20 5.69
C TYR A 169 -21.74 11.95 4.49
N ALA A 170 -20.44 12.08 4.72
CA ALA A 170 -19.49 12.27 3.64
C ALA A 170 -19.35 11.04 2.73
N GLN A 171 -19.11 11.32 1.45
CA GLN A 171 -18.71 10.33 0.47
C GLN A 171 -17.20 10.39 0.23
N PRO A 172 -16.59 9.38 -0.42
CA PRO A 172 -15.19 9.42 -0.77
C PRO A 172 -14.81 10.66 -1.58
N VAL A 173 -13.64 11.23 -1.28
CA VAL A 173 -13.07 12.38 -1.98
C VAL A 173 -11.67 12.07 -2.48
N LEU A 174 -11.28 12.75 -3.56
CA LEU A 174 -9.91 12.83 -4.04
C LEU A 174 -9.32 14.18 -3.65
N VAL A 175 -8.09 14.21 -3.15
CA VAL A 175 -7.48 15.43 -2.63
C VAL A 175 -6.06 15.56 -3.17
N PHE A 176 -5.81 16.65 -3.89
CA PHE A 176 -4.47 17.07 -4.28
C PHE A 176 -3.85 17.90 -3.16
N VAL A 177 -2.69 17.45 -2.68
CA VAL A 177 -1.91 18.07 -1.62
C VAL A 177 -0.61 18.58 -2.22
N ASN A 178 -0.29 19.84 -1.92
CA ASN A 178 1.01 20.43 -2.25
C ASN A 178 1.71 20.82 -0.95
N TYR A 179 3.01 21.06 -1.05
CA TYR A 179 3.83 21.49 0.08
C TYR A 179 4.28 22.91 -0.15
N GLU A 180 4.40 23.70 0.92
CA GLU A 180 4.88 25.07 0.82
C GLU A 180 6.40 25.11 0.58
N GLN A 181 7.17 25.69 1.51
CA GLN A 181 8.60 25.78 1.38
C GLN A 181 9.28 24.48 1.80
N TRP A 182 8.68 23.74 2.73
CA TRP A 182 9.25 22.56 3.35
C TRP A 182 8.36 21.32 3.18
N PRO A 183 8.96 20.10 3.10
CA PRO A 183 8.21 18.86 2.89
C PRO A 183 7.31 18.46 4.06
N ASP A 184 7.52 19.04 5.24
CA ASP A 184 6.68 18.88 6.44
C ASP A 184 5.56 19.94 6.55
N GLU A 185 5.38 20.76 5.52
CA GLU A 185 4.38 21.84 5.47
C GLU A 185 3.35 21.60 4.35
N PRO A 186 2.49 20.56 4.44
CA PRO A 186 1.43 20.35 3.47
C PRO A 186 0.38 21.47 3.55
N ASP A 187 -0.14 21.88 2.41
CA ASP A 187 -1.12 22.96 2.27
C ASP A 187 -2.56 22.53 2.59
N THR A 188 -2.74 21.29 3.07
CA THR A 188 -4.04 20.64 3.23
C THR A 188 -4.17 20.00 4.62
N GLU A 189 -5.33 20.18 5.23
CA GLU A 189 -5.75 19.53 6.48
C GLU A 189 -7.04 18.75 6.24
N ILE A 190 -7.09 17.53 6.78
CA ILE A 190 -8.23 16.63 6.71
C ILE A 190 -8.78 16.45 8.12
N ASN A 191 -10.08 16.65 8.28
CA ASN A 191 -10.78 16.43 9.54
C ASN A 191 -11.92 15.42 9.34
N LEU A 192 -11.95 14.39 10.17
CA LEU A 192 -13.00 13.36 10.17
C LEU A 192 -13.66 13.33 11.55
N VAL A 193 -14.98 13.17 11.56
CA VAL A 193 -15.75 12.96 12.79
C VAL A 193 -16.68 11.78 12.60
N THR A 194 -16.48 10.71 13.36
CA THR A 194 -17.31 9.50 13.26
C THR A 194 -18.67 9.71 13.93
N GLY A 195 -19.66 8.87 13.61
CA GLY A 195 -20.95 8.88 14.31
C GLY A 195 -20.88 8.58 15.81
N SER A 196 -19.78 7.98 16.29
CA SER A 196 -19.50 7.80 17.73
C SER A 196 -18.94 9.06 18.39
N GLY A 197 -18.63 10.11 17.63
CA GLY A 197 -18.05 11.36 18.09
C GLY A 197 -16.51 11.35 18.18
N SER A 198 -15.83 10.36 17.58
CA SER A 198 -14.37 10.36 17.50
C SER A 198 -13.90 11.36 16.45
N GLU A 199 -13.03 12.28 16.85
CA GLU A 199 -12.49 13.32 15.98
C GLU A 199 -11.05 12.99 15.58
N LEU A 200 -10.74 13.20 14.31
CA LEU A 200 -9.39 13.08 13.76
C LEU A 200 -9.07 14.34 12.98
N SER A 201 -7.89 14.91 13.22
CA SER A 201 -7.28 15.96 12.41
C SER A 201 -5.92 15.47 11.90
N TRP A 202 -5.67 15.64 10.60
CA TRP A 202 -4.51 15.08 9.93
C TRP A 202 -4.00 15.97 8.79
N TYR A 203 -2.68 16.06 8.67
CA TYR A 203 -1.98 16.77 7.60
C TYR A 203 -1.29 15.72 6.71
N PRO A 204 -1.77 15.49 5.47
CA PRO A 204 -1.25 14.42 4.63
C PRO A 204 0.21 14.59 4.29
N MET A 205 0.98 13.53 4.52
CA MET A 205 2.39 13.42 4.20
C MET A 205 2.69 11.97 3.81
N ILE A 206 3.76 11.77 3.06
CA ILE A 206 4.34 10.46 2.79
C ILE A 206 5.65 10.27 3.54
N ASP A 207 5.98 9.03 3.88
CA ASP A 207 7.28 8.67 4.41
C ASP A 207 8.31 8.48 3.27
N GLU A 208 9.54 8.09 3.64
CA GLU A 208 10.62 7.82 2.70
C GLU A 208 10.35 6.64 1.74
N HIS A 209 9.33 5.83 2.02
CA HIS A 209 8.90 4.70 1.21
C HIS A 209 7.71 5.03 0.28
N GLY A 210 7.21 6.27 0.33
CA GLY A 210 6.03 6.67 -0.44
C GLY A 210 4.71 6.17 0.16
N CYS A 211 4.71 5.76 1.43
CA CYS A 211 3.50 5.38 2.15
C CYS A 211 2.92 6.58 2.90
N PRO A 212 1.59 6.73 2.99
CA PRO A 212 0.99 7.80 3.76
C PRO A 212 1.33 7.65 5.25
N ILE A 213 1.81 8.72 5.87
CA ILE A 213 2.06 8.78 7.31
C ILE A 213 0.71 8.90 8.02
N VAL A 214 0.13 7.77 8.41
CA VAL A 214 -1.17 7.72 9.06
C VAL A 214 -1.10 8.23 10.51
N PRO A 215 -2.10 9.00 10.97
CA PRO A 215 -2.17 9.48 12.34
C PRO A 215 -2.35 8.30 13.30
N ILE A 216 -1.65 8.34 14.43
CA ILE A 216 -1.73 7.33 15.48
C ILE A 216 -2.72 7.80 16.53
N GLY A 217 -3.77 7.02 16.77
CA GLY A 217 -4.80 7.26 17.78
C GLY A 217 -4.36 6.82 19.18
N GLU A 218 -5.35 6.74 20.07
CA GLU A 218 -5.11 6.28 21.44
C GLU A 218 -4.49 4.88 21.47
N TYR A 219 -3.62 4.63 22.45
CA TYR A 219 -2.92 3.34 22.63
C TYR A 219 -1.90 2.97 21.53
N GLY A 220 -1.56 3.89 20.64
CA GLY A 220 -0.49 3.69 19.66
C GLY A 220 -0.92 2.93 18.41
N ALA A 221 -2.22 2.77 18.17
CA ALA A 221 -2.76 2.13 16.98
C ALA A 221 -3.24 3.18 15.95
N PRO A 222 -3.26 2.84 14.64
CA PRO A 222 -3.61 3.79 13.59
C PRO A 222 -5.06 4.31 13.71
N ALA A 223 -5.25 5.61 13.49
CA ALA A 223 -6.56 6.25 13.41
C ALA A 223 -7.11 6.33 11.98
N LEU A 224 -6.25 6.07 10.98
CA LEU A 224 -6.63 5.83 9.59
C LEU A 224 -6.09 4.50 9.10
N MET A 225 -6.84 3.87 8.20
CA MET A 225 -6.43 2.66 7.51
C MET A 225 -5.82 3.00 6.15
N ASP A 226 -4.58 2.61 5.89
CA ASP A 226 -4.01 2.67 4.55
C ASP A 226 -4.57 1.51 3.70
N PHE A 227 -5.37 1.83 2.68
CA PHE A 227 -5.99 0.83 1.81
C PHE A 227 -5.26 0.65 0.47
N ALA A 228 -4.19 1.41 0.19
CA ALA A 228 -3.32 1.14 -0.95
C ALA A 228 -2.54 -0.16 -0.77
N VAL A 229 -2.17 -0.46 0.49
CA VAL A 229 -1.38 -1.65 0.86
C VAL A 229 -2.02 -2.38 2.04
N PHE A 230 -3.36 -2.44 2.04
CA PHE A 230 -4.25 -2.88 3.12
C PHE A 230 -3.64 -3.94 4.05
N GLY A 231 -3.23 -5.11 3.54
CA GLY A 231 -2.74 -6.20 4.39
C GLY A 231 -1.28 -6.10 4.84
N TYR A 232 -0.44 -5.39 4.09
CA TYR A 232 0.97 -5.22 4.40
C TYR A 232 1.18 -4.18 5.52
N THR A 233 0.53 -3.02 5.40
CA THR A 233 0.75 -1.89 6.32
C THR A 233 -0.02 -2.04 7.64
N THR A 234 -1.20 -2.67 7.62
CA THR A 234 -2.08 -2.73 8.80
C THR A 234 -1.96 -4.02 9.60
N GLY A 235 -1.36 -5.08 9.03
CA GLY A 235 -1.33 -6.42 9.61
C GLY A 235 -2.69 -7.11 9.67
N LEU A 236 -3.70 -6.58 8.95
CA LEU A 236 -5.03 -7.17 8.83
C LEU A 236 -5.15 -7.98 7.53
N ASP A 237 -5.91 -9.07 7.57
CA ASP A 237 -6.26 -9.80 6.34
C ASP A 237 -7.14 -8.93 5.43
N TYR A 238 -6.86 -8.96 4.12
CA TYR A 238 -7.72 -8.29 3.13
C TYR A 238 -9.17 -8.78 3.28
N PRO A 239 -10.16 -7.89 3.07
CA PRO A 239 -11.55 -8.32 3.01
C PRO A 239 -11.75 -9.40 1.95
N GLU A 240 -12.67 -10.33 2.21
CA GLU A 240 -12.99 -11.42 1.29
C GLU A 240 -13.32 -10.88 -0.12
N GLY A 241 -12.62 -11.36 -1.15
CA GLY A 241 -12.75 -10.89 -2.53
C GLY A 241 -11.99 -9.60 -2.88
N MET A 242 -11.34 -8.97 -1.90
CA MET A 242 -10.47 -7.79 -2.09
C MET A 242 -8.98 -8.14 -2.07
N GLY A 243 -8.66 -9.33 -1.56
CA GLY A 243 -7.33 -9.94 -1.63
C GLY A 243 -6.88 -10.17 -3.08
N PRO A 244 -5.57 -10.17 -3.36
CA PRO A 244 -5.03 -10.58 -4.66
C PRO A 244 -5.57 -11.94 -5.11
N GLU A 245 -5.98 -12.07 -6.38
CA GLU A 245 -6.12 -13.40 -6.99
C GLU A 245 -4.79 -13.75 -7.66
N GLY A 246 -4.18 -14.86 -7.23
CA GLY A 246 -2.97 -15.41 -7.86
C GLY A 246 -1.71 -14.49 -7.81
N ASP A 247 -0.93 -14.55 -8.87
CA ASP A 247 0.33 -13.82 -9.14
C ASP A 247 0.13 -12.37 -9.61
N GLY A 248 -1.12 -11.90 -9.76
CA GLY A 248 -1.48 -10.60 -10.33
C GLY A 248 -1.08 -9.35 -9.53
N TRP A 249 -0.21 -9.50 -8.53
CA TRP A 249 0.27 -8.42 -7.66
C TRP A 249 1.80 -8.28 -7.63
N TRP A 250 2.49 -9.08 -8.44
CA TRP A 250 3.93 -8.96 -8.54
C TRP A 250 4.25 -7.76 -9.43
N LEU A 251 4.89 -6.74 -8.85
CA LEU A 251 5.22 -5.49 -9.54
C LEU A 251 6.72 -5.40 -9.79
N PRO A 252 7.17 -4.64 -10.80
CA PRO A 252 8.55 -4.23 -10.88
C PRO A 252 8.99 -3.58 -9.55
N PRO A 253 10.05 -4.08 -8.90
CA PRO A 253 10.58 -3.42 -7.72
C PRO A 253 11.24 -2.10 -8.09
N THR A 254 11.43 -1.22 -7.11
CA THR A 254 12.22 0.01 -7.28
C THR A 254 13.68 -0.21 -6.88
N ASN A 255 14.57 0.72 -7.22
CA ASN A 255 15.94 0.75 -6.70
C ASN A 255 15.98 0.71 -5.16
N LEU A 256 15.00 1.31 -4.48
CA LEU A 256 14.92 1.26 -3.03
C LEU A 256 14.35 -0.07 -2.53
N GLY A 257 13.40 -0.66 -3.25
CA GLY A 257 12.81 -1.96 -2.89
C GLY A 257 13.79 -3.15 -2.92
N LEU A 258 14.92 -3.01 -3.62
CA LEU A 258 15.99 -4.01 -3.66
C LEU A 258 17.24 -3.63 -2.87
N ALA A 259 17.29 -2.41 -2.34
CA ALA A 259 18.43 -1.91 -1.59
C ALA A 259 18.69 -2.75 -0.33
N ASP A 260 19.94 -3.15 -0.14
CA ASP A 260 20.43 -3.89 1.03
C ASP A 260 19.69 -5.23 1.29
N THR A 261 19.40 -5.95 0.20
CA THR A 261 18.70 -7.24 0.22
C THR A 261 19.59 -8.41 -0.21
N VAL A 262 19.26 -9.62 0.25
CA VAL A 262 19.91 -10.86 -0.14
C VAL A 262 18.87 -11.89 -0.54
N TRP A 263 19.00 -12.41 -1.76
CA TRP A 263 18.01 -13.29 -2.37
C TRP A 263 18.58 -14.66 -2.68
N ALA A 264 17.90 -15.72 -2.25
CA ALA A 264 18.28 -17.10 -2.49
C ALA A 264 17.53 -17.73 -3.66
N CYS A 265 18.26 -18.47 -4.49
CA CYS A 265 17.74 -19.40 -5.47
C CYS A 265 18.60 -20.67 -5.43
N ASP A 266 18.08 -21.75 -4.85
CA ASP A 266 18.81 -22.99 -4.62
C ASP A 266 20.17 -22.79 -3.91
N ASP A 267 21.27 -23.05 -4.60
CA ASP A 267 22.64 -22.87 -4.10
C ASP A 267 23.23 -21.48 -4.40
N TRP A 268 22.44 -20.56 -4.94
CA TRP A 268 22.86 -19.21 -5.31
C TRP A 268 22.31 -18.15 -4.36
N LEU A 269 23.13 -17.13 -4.10
CA LEU A 269 22.74 -15.92 -3.38
C LEU A 269 23.08 -14.68 -4.19
N LEU A 270 22.08 -13.82 -4.40
CA LEU A 270 22.23 -12.50 -4.99
C LEU A 270 22.11 -11.44 -3.89
N GLU A 271 23.21 -10.78 -3.56
CA GLU A 271 23.27 -9.66 -2.62
C GLU A 271 23.25 -8.36 -3.42
N LEU A 272 22.29 -7.48 -3.09
CA LEU A 272 22.11 -6.15 -3.70
C LEU A 272 22.26 -5.12 -2.59
N SER A 273 23.41 -4.46 -2.53
CA SER A 273 23.68 -3.39 -1.55
C SER A 273 23.49 -2.01 -2.16
N TYR A 274 23.00 -1.07 -1.38
CA TYR A 274 22.85 0.33 -1.79
C TYR A 274 24.16 1.09 -1.59
N GLY A 275 24.54 1.93 -2.55
CA GLY A 275 25.78 2.68 -2.43
C GLY A 275 26.13 3.44 -3.70
N ASN A 276 26.29 4.75 -3.55
CA ASN A 276 26.45 5.75 -4.61
C ASN A 276 27.63 5.44 -5.55
N CYS A 277 27.38 4.62 -6.58
CA CYS A 277 28.32 4.30 -7.64
C CYS A 277 28.25 5.38 -8.72
N ASP A 278 29.42 5.91 -9.10
CA ASP A 278 29.59 6.99 -10.07
C ASP A 278 29.33 6.53 -11.52
N PRO A 279 28.53 7.25 -12.31
CA PRO A 279 27.17 7.70 -12.02
C PRO A 279 26.15 6.81 -12.75
N ASP A 280 24.94 6.70 -12.19
CA ASP A 280 23.74 6.02 -12.72
C ASP A 280 23.45 4.59 -12.23
N TYR A 281 24.20 4.03 -11.26
CA TYR A 281 23.89 2.73 -10.64
C TYR A 281 23.38 2.86 -9.20
N ALA A 282 22.45 1.99 -8.81
CA ALA A 282 21.83 2.00 -7.48
C ALA A 282 22.77 1.46 -6.39
N GLY A 283 23.65 0.52 -6.73
CA GLY A 283 24.69 0.08 -5.83
C GLY A 283 25.47 -1.14 -6.31
N ILE A 284 26.01 -1.91 -5.35
CA ILE A 284 26.91 -3.04 -5.60
C ILE A 284 26.14 -4.35 -5.53
N ALA A 285 26.30 -5.17 -6.56
CA ALA A 285 25.74 -6.51 -6.64
C ALA A 285 26.83 -7.56 -6.48
N LYS A 286 26.54 -8.61 -5.71
CA LYS A 286 27.41 -9.77 -5.51
C LYS A 286 26.61 -11.04 -5.72
N LEU A 287 27.20 -11.98 -6.44
CA LEU A 287 26.62 -13.29 -6.68
C LEU A 287 27.51 -14.37 -6.05
N HIS A 288 26.94 -15.11 -5.11
CA HIS A 288 27.61 -16.20 -4.43
C HIS A 288 26.99 -17.55 -4.82
N CYS A 289 27.79 -18.61 -4.77
CA CYS A 289 27.33 -19.98 -5.00
C CYS A 289 27.87 -20.92 -3.91
N ARG A 290 27.04 -21.86 -3.47
CA ARG A 290 27.45 -22.96 -2.60
C ARG A 290 27.77 -24.19 -3.47
N PHE A 291 28.97 -24.71 -3.31
CA PHE A 291 29.39 -25.94 -3.98
C PHE A 291 29.22 -27.14 -3.06
N GLU A 292 28.99 -28.31 -3.65
CA GLU A 292 28.92 -29.57 -2.92
C GLU A 292 30.20 -29.80 -2.10
N GLY A 293 30.05 -30.01 -0.79
CA GLY A 293 31.16 -30.20 0.14
C GLY A 293 31.75 -28.91 0.75
N ASN A 294 31.25 -27.72 0.36
CA ASN A 294 31.67 -26.46 0.97
C ASN A 294 30.76 -26.09 2.17
N ALA A 295 31.33 -25.54 3.25
CA ALA A 295 30.58 -25.17 4.44
C ALA A 295 29.79 -23.86 4.29
N GLY A 296 30.06 -23.07 3.24
CA GLY A 296 29.43 -21.77 2.99
C GLY A 296 29.43 -21.38 1.50
N HIS A 297 28.88 -20.21 1.21
CA HIS A 297 28.81 -19.68 -0.15
C HIS A 297 30.12 -18.96 -0.51
N THR A 298 30.58 -19.15 -1.74
CA THR A 298 31.77 -18.49 -2.29
C THR A 298 31.33 -17.36 -3.22
N LEU A 299 31.90 -16.16 -3.05
CA LEU A 299 31.69 -15.04 -3.98
C LEU A 299 32.29 -15.38 -5.35
N LEU A 300 31.47 -15.37 -6.39
CA LEU A 300 31.90 -15.68 -7.76
C LEU A 300 31.91 -14.45 -8.66
N TYR A 301 30.90 -13.58 -8.53
CA TYR A 301 30.79 -12.38 -9.33
C TYR A 301 30.52 -11.16 -8.45
N HIS A 302 31.09 -10.03 -8.82
CA HIS A 302 30.84 -8.74 -8.18
C HIS A 302 30.75 -7.63 -9.20
N GLY A 303 29.96 -6.60 -8.92
CA GLY A 303 29.80 -5.47 -9.83
C GLY A 303 28.69 -4.53 -9.39
N VAL A 304 27.95 -3.97 -10.34
CA VAL A 304 26.95 -2.92 -10.09
C VAL A 304 25.56 -3.34 -10.56
N TRP A 305 24.53 -2.73 -9.97
CA TRP A 305 23.14 -2.96 -10.32
C TRP A 305 22.28 -1.70 -10.31
N ARG A 306 21.19 -1.71 -11.08
CA ARG A 306 20.10 -0.72 -11.04
C ARG A 306 18.83 -1.29 -11.64
N MET A 307 17.68 -0.71 -11.30
CA MET A 307 16.42 -0.91 -12.01
C MET A 307 16.35 0.02 -13.22
N GLU A 308 15.91 -0.55 -14.34
CA GLU A 308 15.54 0.12 -15.59
C GLU A 308 14.12 -0.34 -15.95
N ASP A 309 13.12 0.51 -15.69
CA ASP A 309 11.69 0.15 -15.83
C ASP A 309 11.34 -1.14 -15.09
N ASP A 310 11.04 -2.23 -15.81
CA ASP A 310 10.69 -3.54 -15.28
C ASP A 310 11.88 -4.51 -15.16
N CYS A 311 13.10 -4.04 -15.44
CA CYS A 311 14.29 -4.88 -15.53
C CYS A 311 15.35 -4.51 -14.49
N LEU A 312 15.95 -5.53 -13.87
CA LEU A 312 17.18 -5.40 -13.10
C LEU A 312 18.38 -5.47 -14.05
N ARG A 313 19.06 -4.35 -14.21
CA ARG A 313 20.33 -4.23 -14.93
C ARG A 313 21.45 -4.67 -14.01
N LEU A 314 22.26 -5.63 -14.46
CA LEU A 314 23.42 -6.15 -13.75
C LEU A 314 24.66 -6.09 -14.64
N GLU A 315 25.75 -5.57 -14.09
CA GLU A 315 27.09 -5.59 -14.72
C GLU A 315 28.09 -6.18 -13.72
N LEU A 316 28.36 -7.48 -13.86
CA LEU A 316 29.15 -8.28 -12.93
C LEU A 316 30.42 -8.82 -13.59
N SER A 317 31.47 -8.99 -12.80
CA SER A 317 32.75 -9.57 -13.21
C SER A 317 33.19 -10.64 -12.23
N ALA A 318 33.78 -11.73 -12.73
CA ALA A 318 34.52 -12.71 -11.93
C ALA A 318 36.02 -12.40 -11.86
N GLY A 319 36.44 -11.20 -12.29
CA GLY A 319 37.83 -10.80 -12.42
C GLY A 319 38.33 -10.94 -13.86
N VAL A 320 39.34 -11.79 -14.08
CA VAL A 320 40.02 -11.86 -15.39
C VAL A 320 39.22 -12.74 -16.37
N GLY A 321 38.61 -12.10 -17.36
CA GLY A 321 38.13 -12.75 -18.59
C GLY A 321 36.70 -13.26 -18.59
N THR A 322 35.97 -13.17 -17.47
CA THR A 322 34.56 -13.57 -17.39
C THR A 322 33.73 -12.44 -16.78
N SER A 323 32.83 -11.88 -17.58
CA SER A 323 31.88 -10.84 -17.19
C SER A 323 30.46 -11.28 -17.56
N LEU A 324 29.50 -10.89 -16.72
CA LEU A 324 28.09 -11.10 -16.94
C LEU A 324 27.41 -9.73 -16.95
N SER A 325 26.79 -9.38 -18.07
CA SER A 325 26.09 -8.11 -18.25
C SER A 325 24.73 -8.38 -18.88
N GLY A 326 23.66 -7.82 -18.34
CA GLY A 326 22.32 -7.98 -18.90
C GLY A 326 21.24 -7.21 -18.13
N SER A 327 20.07 -7.07 -18.76
CA SER A 327 18.86 -6.50 -18.17
C SER A 327 17.79 -7.60 -18.06
N PHE A 328 17.39 -7.92 -16.83
CA PHE A 328 16.56 -9.09 -16.54
C PHE A 328 15.19 -8.63 -16.03
N PRO A 329 14.07 -8.99 -16.69
CA PRO A 329 12.75 -8.66 -16.17
C PRO A 329 12.55 -9.28 -14.80
N ILE A 330 12.16 -8.48 -13.83
CA ILE A 330 11.88 -8.97 -12.49
C ILE A 330 10.58 -8.42 -11.94
N LEU A 331 9.90 -9.22 -11.14
CA LEU A 331 8.76 -8.78 -10.36
C LEU A 331 8.99 -9.16 -8.90
N ILE A 332 8.58 -8.31 -7.96
CA ILE A 332 8.60 -8.60 -6.53
C ILE A 332 7.18 -8.88 -6.05
N SER A 333 7.04 -9.93 -5.26
CA SER A 333 5.80 -10.25 -4.57
C SER A 333 5.38 -9.10 -3.64
N PRO A 334 4.08 -8.98 -3.35
CA PRO A 334 3.57 -7.93 -2.45
C PRO A 334 4.12 -7.97 -1.03
N SER A 335 4.53 -9.14 -0.54
CA SER A 335 5.17 -9.28 0.76
C SER A 335 6.58 -8.69 0.78
N GLY A 336 7.20 -8.49 -0.39
CA GLY A 336 8.61 -8.16 -0.50
C GLY A 336 9.55 -9.35 -0.26
N ASP A 337 9.01 -10.56 -0.09
CA ASP A 337 9.80 -11.75 0.30
C ASP A 337 10.17 -12.67 -0.87
N GLU A 338 9.51 -12.52 -2.01
CA GLU A 338 9.75 -13.32 -3.20
C GLU A 338 10.02 -12.42 -4.42
N LEU A 339 11.00 -12.81 -5.23
CA LEU A 339 11.35 -12.21 -6.51
C LEU A 339 11.17 -13.22 -7.64
N TYR A 340 10.50 -12.81 -8.70
CA TYR A 340 10.33 -13.59 -9.91
C TYR A 340 11.30 -13.05 -10.93
N PHE A 341 12.33 -13.84 -11.24
CA PHE A 341 13.46 -13.42 -12.04
C PHE A 341 13.40 -14.09 -13.40
N GLN A 342 13.32 -13.33 -14.48
CA GLN A 342 13.22 -13.86 -15.84
C GLN A 342 14.55 -13.75 -16.58
N ARG A 343 14.74 -14.63 -17.56
CA ARG A 343 15.85 -14.53 -18.53
C ARG A 343 15.80 -13.19 -19.26
N SER A 344 16.97 -12.66 -19.62
CA SER A 344 17.05 -11.42 -20.40
C SER A 344 16.30 -11.56 -21.72
N ARG A 345 15.70 -10.47 -22.20
CA ARG A 345 15.00 -10.42 -23.50
C ARG A 345 15.94 -10.69 -24.69
N SER A 346 17.24 -10.52 -24.52
CA SER A 346 18.31 -10.88 -25.48
C SER A 346 18.70 -12.37 -25.44
N GLY A 347 18.18 -13.15 -24.48
CA GLY A 347 18.48 -14.57 -24.29
C GLY A 347 19.59 -14.88 -23.29
N GLU A 348 20.29 -13.86 -22.77
CA GLU A 348 21.29 -14.01 -21.71
C GLU A 348 20.62 -14.49 -20.41
N GLY A 349 21.19 -15.53 -19.78
CA GLY A 349 20.71 -16.09 -18.52
C GLY A 349 21.69 -15.83 -17.38
N MET A 350 21.16 -15.74 -16.17
CA MET A 350 21.97 -15.82 -14.96
C MET A 350 22.46 -17.25 -14.73
N PRO A 351 23.55 -17.48 -13.97
CA PRO A 351 24.05 -18.83 -13.68
C PRO A 351 23.06 -19.74 -12.95
N PHE A 352 22.10 -19.16 -12.23
CA PHE A 352 21.00 -19.88 -11.58
C PHE A 352 19.82 -20.20 -12.53
N LEU A 353 19.82 -19.67 -13.76
CA LEU A 353 18.89 -20.03 -14.83
C LEU A 353 19.57 -21.03 -15.77
N THR A 354 19.35 -22.33 -15.57
CA THR A 354 19.85 -23.38 -16.48
C THR A 354 19.29 -23.19 -17.89
N ASP A 355 19.93 -23.78 -18.91
CA ASP A 355 19.59 -23.57 -20.33
C ASP A 355 18.12 -23.87 -20.70
N ASP A 356 17.42 -24.66 -19.89
CA ASP A 356 16.01 -25.03 -20.03
C ASP A 356 15.04 -24.19 -19.19
N MET A 357 15.53 -23.24 -18.39
CA MET A 357 14.72 -22.37 -17.53
C MET A 357 14.64 -20.93 -18.08
N ASP A 358 13.42 -20.43 -18.25
CA ASP A 358 13.15 -19.05 -18.66
C ASP A 358 12.94 -18.11 -17.47
N SER A 359 12.73 -18.65 -16.27
CA SER A 359 12.56 -17.89 -15.03
C SER A 359 12.93 -18.70 -13.79
N ALA A 360 13.15 -17.99 -12.68
CA ALA A 360 13.40 -18.56 -11.35
C ALA A 360 12.70 -17.73 -10.27
N GLY A 361 12.25 -18.40 -9.22
CA GLY A 361 11.79 -17.76 -7.98
C GLY A 361 12.96 -17.60 -7.01
N LEU A 362 13.10 -16.40 -6.47
CA LEU A 362 14.11 -16.03 -5.49
C LEU A 362 13.41 -15.67 -4.17
N THR A 363 13.98 -16.03 -3.03
CA THR A 363 13.41 -15.74 -1.70
C THR A 363 14.34 -14.86 -0.87
N LEU A 364 13.78 -13.84 -0.21
CA LEU A 364 14.52 -12.90 0.64
C LEU A 364 15.07 -13.61 1.89
N ILE A 365 16.31 -13.29 2.25
CA ILE A 365 16.96 -13.79 3.47
C ILE A 365 17.20 -12.64 4.44
N TYR A 366 16.68 -12.80 5.65
CA TYR A 366 16.78 -11.81 6.73
C TYR A 366 18.02 -11.94 7.63
N ASP A 367 18.59 -13.15 7.70
CA ASP A 367 19.72 -13.48 8.58
C ASP A 367 20.98 -13.85 7.78
N TRP A 368 21.39 -12.98 6.85
CA TRP A 368 22.70 -13.09 6.21
C TRP A 368 23.74 -12.31 7.02
N GLU A 369 24.48 -13.00 7.88
CA GLU A 369 25.70 -12.43 8.46
C GLU A 369 26.80 -12.42 7.39
N SER A 370 27.21 -11.22 6.96
CA SER A 370 28.51 -11.03 6.31
C SER A 370 29.62 -11.31 7.33
N LYS A 371 30.00 -12.58 7.47
CA LYS A 371 31.19 -12.99 8.19
C LYS A 371 32.43 -12.89 7.31
#